data_AF-A0A1F8UAL8-F1
#
_entry.id   AF-A0A1F8UAL8-F1
#
_cell.length_a   1.000
_cell.length_b   1.000
_cell.length_c   1.000
_cell.angle_alpha   90.00
_cell.angle_beta   90.00
_cell.angle_gamma   90.00
#
_symmetry.space_group_name_H-M   'P 1'
#
loop_
_entity.id
_entity.type
_entity.pdbx_description
1 polymer ?
#
loop_
_entity_poly.entity_id
_entity_poly.type
_entity_poly.pdbx_seq_one_letter_code
_entity_poly.pdbx_strand_id
1 'polypeptide(L)'
;MDTVPDPSSANSIAPDPRKSWTASLGGTALFILWGLAMITGEFPHEWAFPIWIQGVFFVGLIFVLPVGMCIGWIGGFPHWSYPYVGHVLIFSLYMTMVATPGFLFDREMWGWRAWIPFLVVSVIALAFTRSLKPISKFFTNIWDDWTLLTFGMFGFMPLLVMIGFDEVDRLYSLYFMVILTLLMSGAAWSYIRADTQRRRIVALFIGITLAIAVTVIAPSLYWEKNGWVFPMQTAMMGAIIVLFMFSPAVIGLIRRTDRDIKRLGPQN
;
A
#
# COMPACT_ATOMS: atom_id res chain seq x y z
N MET A 1 -15.78 33.48 -46.63
CA MET A 1 -14.55 32.65 -46.63
C MET A 1 -14.54 31.93 -45.31
N ASP A 2 -15.18 30.76 -45.28
CA ASP A 2 -15.26 29.94 -44.08
C ASP A 2 -13.95 29.16 -43.97
N THR A 3 -13.15 29.47 -42.95
CA THR A 3 -11.90 28.76 -42.68
C THR A 3 -12.25 27.35 -42.21
N VAL A 4 -11.96 26.35 -43.04
CA VAL A 4 -12.04 24.94 -42.69
C VAL A 4 -11.21 24.70 -41.42
N PRO A 5 -11.82 24.27 -40.30
CA PRO A 5 -11.08 24.03 -39.07
C PRO A 5 -10.07 22.91 -39.30
N ASP A 6 -8.81 23.18 -38.97
CA ASP A 6 -7.70 22.25 -39.13
C ASP A 6 -7.96 20.97 -38.31
N PRO A 7 -8.11 19.79 -38.95
CA PRO A 7 -8.35 18.53 -38.26
C PRO A 7 -7.17 18.11 -37.36
N SER A 8 -6.00 18.76 -37.48
CA SER A 8 -4.87 18.53 -36.58
C SER A 8 -5.09 19.06 -35.15
N SER A 9 -6.00 20.02 -34.97
CA SER A 9 -6.31 20.62 -33.67
C SER A 9 -7.22 19.77 -32.77
N ALA A 10 -7.93 18.79 -33.34
CA ALA A 10 -8.88 17.94 -32.62
C ALA A 10 -8.22 16.80 -31.81
N ASN A 11 -6.92 16.57 -32.01
CA ASN A 11 -6.16 15.50 -31.35
C ASN A 11 -5.19 16.01 -30.28
N SER A 12 -5.50 17.12 -29.60
CA SER A 12 -4.85 17.39 -28.31
C SER A 12 -5.29 16.31 -27.32
N ILE A 13 -4.54 15.21 -27.30
CA ILE A 13 -4.73 14.09 -26.38
C ILE A 13 -4.65 14.69 -24.99
N ALA A 14 -5.80 14.83 -24.32
CA ALA A 14 -5.85 15.31 -22.95
C ALA A 14 -4.83 14.50 -22.13
N PRO A 15 -3.91 15.15 -21.40
CA PRO A 15 -2.82 14.46 -20.74
C PRO A 15 -3.40 13.39 -19.82
N ASP A 16 -2.93 12.14 -19.96
CA ASP A 16 -3.42 11.02 -19.18
C ASP A 16 -3.31 11.39 -17.69
N PRO A 17 -4.44 11.51 -16.95
CA PRO A 17 -4.42 11.95 -15.56
C PRO A 17 -3.57 11.03 -14.67
N ARG A 18 -3.28 9.79 -15.12
CA ARG A 18 -2.35 8.86 -14.49
C ARG A 18 -0.89 9.34 -14.44
N LYS A 19 -0.47 10.16 -15.40
CA LYS A 19 0.91 10.69 -15.48
C LYS A 19 1.11 11.95 -14.66
N SER A 20 0.08 12.43 -13.98
CA SER A 20 0.20 13.59 -13.10
C SER A 20 1.18 13.30 -11.95
N TRP A 21 2.02 14.29 -11.65
CA TRP A 21 2.93 14.23 -10.51
C TRP A 21 2.17 14.06 -9.19
N THR A 22 0.97 14.62 -9.09
CA THR A 22 0.09 14.50 -7.92
C THR A 22 -0.35 13.06 -7.68
N ALA A 23 -0.69 12.29 -8.73
CA ALA A 23 -1.04 10.88 -8.57
C ALA A 23 0.17 10.04 -8.12
N SER A 24 1.36 10.35 -8.64
CA SER A 24 2.59 9.64 -8.27
C SER A 24 2.96 9.92 -6.81
N LEU A 25 2.93 11.20 -6.40
CA LEU A 25 3.16 11.61 -5.01
C LEU A 25 2.11 11.04 -4.07
N GLY A 26 0.84 11.03 -4.45
CA GLY A 26 -0.23 10.44 -3.66
C GLY A 26 -0.01 8.94 -3.43
N GLY A 27 0.47 8.21 -4.44
CA GLY A 27 0.70 6.77 -4.35
C GLY A 27 1.94 6.40 -3.53
N THR A 28 2.97 7.24 -3.54
CA THR A 28 4.20 7.02 -2.76
C THR A 28 4.15 7.58 -1.37
N ALA A 29 3.34 8.61 -1.11
CA ALA A 29 3.27 9.29 0.19
C ALA A 29 2.99 8.32 1.34
N LEU A 30 2.12 7.33 1.15
CA LEU A 30 1.88 6.27 2.15
C LEU A 30 3.19 5.62 2.61
N PHE A 31 3.98 5.13 1.66
CA PHE A 31 5.20 4.37 1.94
C PHE A 31 6.32 5.26 2.45
N ILE A 32 6.43 6.50 1.95
CA ILE A 32 7.40 7.48 2.43
C ILE A 32 7.08 7.89 3.87
N LEU A 33 5.84 8.29 4.16
CA LEU A 33 5.44 8.76 5.49
C LEU A 33 5.53 7.63 6.52
N TRP A 34 5.06 6.44 6.17
CA TRP A 34 5.19 5.27 7.04
C TRP A 34 6.65 4.87 7.24
N GLY A 35 7.44 4.84 6.16
CA GLY A 35 8.86 4.56 6.21
C GLY A 35 9.63 5.53 7.09
N LEU A 36 9.37 6.83 6.95
CA LEU A 36 9.96 7.86 7.79
C LEU A 36 9.63 7.63 9.26
N ALA A 37 8.37 7.33 9.58
CA ALA A 37 7.99 7.05 10.95
C ALA A 37 8.69 5.81 11.52
N MET A 38 8.81 4.72 10.75
CA MET A 38 9.61 3.54 11.16
C MET A 38 11.07 3.92 11.39
N ILE A 39 11.71 4.61 10.45
CA ILE A 39 13.11 5.08 10.57
C ILE A 39 13.30 5.91 11.86
N THR A 40 12.37 6.82 12.17
CA THR A 40 12.46 7.61 13.40
C THR A 40 12.24 6.81 14.68
N GLY A 41 11.50 5.71 14.61
CA GLY A 41 11.29 4.78 15.73
C GLY A 41 12.54 3.95 16.04
N GLU A 42 13.34 3.67 15.02
CA GLU A 42 14.58 2.89 15.13
C GLU A 42 15.81 3.71 15.54
N PHE A 43 15.69 5.02 15.79
CA PHE A 43 16.83 5.77 16.29
C PHE A 43 17.25 5.28 17.69
N PRO A 44 18.58 5.12 17.93
CA PRO A 44 19.11 4.83 19.25
C PRO A 44 18.61 5.86 20.27
N HIS A 45 18.40 5.47 21.53
CA HIS A 45 17.85 6.36 22.56
C HIS A 45 18.64 7.66 22.74
N GLU A 46 19.95 7.64 22.49
CA GLU A 46 20.82 8.82 22.54
C GLU A 46 20.50 9.86 21.44
N TRP A 47 19.94 9.41 20.32
CA TRP A 47 19.56 10.25 19.17
C TRP A 47 18.04 10.32 18.97
N ALA A 48 17.28 9.64 19.83
CA ALA A 48 15.85 9.54 19.71
C ALA A 48 15.21 10.90 19.96
N PHE A 49 14.19 11.20 19.17
CA PHE A 49 13.35 12.35 19.45
C PHE A 49 12.69 12.21 20.83
N PRO A 50 12.39 13.33 21.51
CA PRO A 50 11.53 13.35 22.67
C PRO A 50 10.28 12.48 22.47
N ILE A 51 9.88 11.73 23.50
CA ILE A 51 8.80 10.74 23.41
C ILE A 51 7.48 11.32 22.89
N TRP A 52 7.20 12.60 23.16
CA TRP A 52 6.01 13.28 22.65
C TRP A 52 6.04 13.46 21.13
N ILE A 53 7.22 13.65 20.52
CA ILE A 53 7.36 13.72 19.05
C ILE A 53 7.08 12.35 18.46
N GLN A 54 7.63 11.27 19.03
CA GLN A 54 7.35 9.90 18.59
C GLN A 54 5.86 9.57 18.69
N GLY A 55 5.20 9.98 19.79
CA GLY A 55 3.76 9.86 19.95
C GLY A 55 2.96 10.61 18.88
N VAL A 56 3.36 11.84 18.54
CA VAL A 56 2.74 12.62 17.45
C VAL A 56 2.93 11.95 16.10
N PHE A 57 4.10 11.37 15.81
CA PHE A 57 4.32 10.60 14.58
C PHE A 57 3.44 9.36 14.51
N PHE A 58 3.37 8.58 15.60
CA PHE A 58 2.53 7.39 15.67
C PHE A 58 1.05 7.73 15.48
N VAL A 59 0.54 8.73 16.20
CA VAL A 59 -0.84 9.20 16.03
C VAL A 59 -1.06 9.76 14.63
N GLY A 60 -0.10 10.53 14.10
CA GLY A 60 -0.13 11.06 12.75
C GLY A 60 -0.28 9.95 11.71
N LEU A 61 0.48 8.86 11.85
CA LEU A 61 0.36 7.69 10.96
C LEU A 61 -1.04 7.06 10.99
N ILE A 62 -1.63 6.92 12.18
CA ILE A 62 -3.00 6.40 12.34
C ILE A 62 -4.00 7.23 11.52
N PHE A 63 -3.77 8.55 11.40
CA PHE A 63 -4.64 9.44 10.62
C PHE A 63 -4.26 9.57 9.13
N VAL A 64 -2.99 9.41 8.75
CA VAL A 64 -2.54 9.47 7.35
C VAL A 64 -3.27 8.44 6.48
N LEU A 65 -3.45 7.22 7.01
CA LEU A 65 -4.11 6.12 6.30
C LEU A 65 -5.57 6.43 5.94
N PRO A 66 -6.47 6.71 6.92
CA PRO A 66 -7.85 7.03 6.62
C PRO A 66 -7.96 8.35 5.86
N VAL A 67 -7.14 9.37 6.12
CA VAL A 67 -7.19 10.63 5.36
C VAL A 67 -6.86 10.40 3.88
N GLY A 68 -5.83 9.62 3.56
CA GLY A 68 -5.53 9.23 2.19
C GLY A 68 -6.67 8.45 1.53
N MET A 69 -7.32 7.55 2.29
CA MET A 69 -8.55 6.88 1.84
C MET A 69 -9.69 7.87 1.57
N CYS A 70 -9.91 8.86 2.44
CA CYS A 70 -10.93 9.90 2.30
C CYS A 70 -10.79 10.66 1.00
N ILE A 71 -9.57 11.17 0.75
CA ILE A 71 -9.24 11.94 -0.43
C ILE A 71 -9.44 11.07 -1.67
N GLY A 72 -9.02 9.80 -1.61
CA GLY A 72 -9.29 8.81 -2.64
C GLY A 72 -10.77 8.63 -2.92
N TRP A 73 -11.58 8.42 -1.88
CA TRP A 73 -13.03 8.24 -1.98
C TRP A 73 -13.71 9.46 -2.61
N ILE A 74 -13.42 10.66 -2.11
CA ILE A 74 -13.97 11.91 -2.64
C ILE A 74 -13.57 12.09 -4.12
N GLY A 75 -12.35 11.69 -4.49
CA GLY A 75 -11.86 11.65 -5.86
C GLY A 75 -12.38 10.49 -6.73
N GLY A 76 -13.24 9.61 -6.21
CA GLY A 76 -13.78 8.47 -6.94
C GLY A 76 -12.81 7.29 -7.11
N PHE A 77 -11.95 7.08 -6.11
CA PHE A 77 -10.92 6.04 -6.00
C PHE A 77 -9.94 5.97 -7.17
N PRO A 78 -9.09 7.01 -7.35
CA PRO A 78 -7.97 6.95 -8.29
C PRO A 78 -6.99 5.82 -7.92
N HIS A 79 -6.20 5.35 -8.89
CA HIS A 79 -5.28 4.22 -8.71
C HIS A 79 -4.34 4.35 -7.50
N TRP A 80 -3.93 5.58 -7.13
CA TRP A 80 -3.04 5.81 -6.00
C TRP A 80 -3.67 5.57 -4.63
N SER A 81 -5.01 5.58 -4.51
CA SER A 81 -5.69 5.45 -3.21
C SER A 81 -5.86 4.01 -2.71
N TYR A 82 -5.69 3.01 -3.60
CA TYR A 82 -5.89 1.60 -3.26
C TYR A 82 -5.01 1.09 -2.11
N PRO A 83 -3.70 1.38 -2.04
CA PRO A 83 -2.88 0.93 -0.92
C PRO A 83 -3.31 1.55 0.41
N TYR A 84 -3.93 2.75 0.42
CA TYR A 84 -4.49 3.33 1.65
C TYR A 84 -5.71 2.55 2.14
N VAL A 85 -6.61 2.15 1.24
CA VAL A 85 -7.78 1.32 1.57
C VAL A 85 -7.31 -0.02 2.13
N GLY A 86 -6.34 -0.66 1.47
CA GLY A 86 -5.80 -1.90 1.97
C GLY A 86 -5.18 -1.73 3.36
N HIS A 87 -4.23 -0.80 3.48
CA HIS A 87 -3.52 -0.59 4.73
C HIS A 87 -4.47 -0.25 5.87
N VAL A 88 -5.44 0.66 5.69
CA VAL A 88 -6.34 1.07 6.79
C VAL A 88 -7.19 -0.10 7.31
N LEU A 89 -7.64 -1.00 6.43
CA LEU A 89 -8.46 -2.15 6.84
C LEU A 89 -7.66 -3.17 7.64
N ILE A 90 -6.48 -3.55 7.14
CA ILE A 90 -5.62 -4.53 7.81
C ILE A 90 -4.99 -3.94 9.07
N PHE A 91 -4.60 -2.67 9.05
CA PHE A 91 -4.09 -1.99 10.23
C PHE A 91 -5.16 -1.88 11.32
N SER A 92 -6.39 -1.51 10.97
CA SER A 92 -7.50 -1.48 11.93
C SER A 92 -7.78 -2.87 12.51
N LEU A 93 -7.74 -3.91 11.67
CA LEU A 93 -7.88 -5.30 12.12
C LEU A 93 -6.75 -5.71 13.06
N TYR A 94 -5.49 -5.44 12.71
CA TYR A 94 -4.34 -5.72 13.56
C TYR A 94 -4.46 -5.02 14.92
N MET A 95 -4.77 -3.72 14.90
CA MET A 95 -4.91 -2.93 16.12
C MET A 95 -6.01 -3.45 17.04
N THR A 96 -7.03 -4.16 16.56
CA THR A 96 -8.04 -4.79 17.44
C THR A 96 -7.43 -5.72 18.49
N MET A 97 -6.26 -6.31 18.19
CA MET A 97 -5.55 -7.27 19.04
C MET A 97 -4.34 -6.67 19.76
N VAL A 98 -4.07 -5.37 19.57
CA VAL A 98 -2.92 -4.68 20.15
C VAL A 98 -3.37 -3.87 21.36
N ALA A 99 -2.55 -3.88 22.42
CA ALA A 99 -2.64 -2.93 23.53
C ALA A 99 -1.51 -1.91 23.38
N THR A 100 -1.80 -0.63 23.63
CA THR A 100 -0.79 0.45 23.63
C THR A 100 -0.74 1.09 25.02
N PRO A 101 0.08 0.56 25.94
CA PRO A 101 0.24 1.11 27.29
C PRO A 101 0.70 2.57 27.24
N GLY A 102 0.23 3.39 28.19
CA GLY A 102 0.59 4.81 28.25
C GLY A 102 -0.13 5.73 27.24
N PHE A 103 -1.12 5.22 26.52
CA PHE A 103 -2.04 6.04 25.71
C PHE A 103 -3.43 6.14 26.37
N LEU A 104 -4.41 6.74 25.69
CA LEU A 104 -5.76 7.05 26.20
C LEU A 104 -6.52 5.87 26.88
N PHE A 105 -6.07 4.63 26.72
CA PHE A 105 -6.70 3.40 27.22
C PHE A 105 -5.66 2.44 27.81
N ASP A 106 -4.99 2.89 28.88
CA ASP A 106 -3.83 2.21 29.46
C ASP A 106 -4.05 0.69 29.66
N ARG A 107 -3.25 -0.10 28.94
CA ARG A 107 -3.24 -1.58 28.91
C ARG A 107 -4.49 -2.27 28.37
N GLU A 108 -5.51 -1.54 27.92
CA GLU A 108 -6.65 -2.15 27.22
C GLU A 108 -6.29 -2.43 25.75
N MET A 109 -6.76 -3.56 25.23
CA MET A 109 -6.76 -3.79 23.79
C MET A 109 -7.65 -2.75 23.12
N TRP A 110 -7.26 -2.26 21.94
CA TRP A 110 -8.11 -1.32 21.21
C TRP A 110 -9.47 -1.94 20.83
N GLY A 111 -9.48 -3.24 20.51
CA GLY A 111 -10.70 -3.96 20.13
C GLY A 111 -11.44 -3.26 18.98
N TRP A 112 -12.74 -3.06 19.14
CA TRP A 112 -13.56 -2.37 18.14
C TRP A 112 -13.19 -0.90 17.94
N ARG A 113 -12.53 -0.25 18.91
CA ARG A 113 -12.16 1.19 18.85
C ARG A 113 -11.12 1.47 17.77
N ALA A 114 -10.34 0.47 17.37
CA ALA A 114 -9.39 0.57 16.25
C ALA A 114 -10.06 0.98 14.93
N TRP A 115 -11.36 0.73 14.78
CA TRP A 115 -12.13 1.09 13.58
C TRP A 115 -12.63 2.53 13.59
N ILE A 116 -12.55 3.26 14.71
CA ILE A 116 -13.08 4.64 14.82
C ILE A 116 -12.49 5.57 13.76
N PRO A 117 -11.16 5.66 13.54
CA PRO A 117 -10.61 6.56 12.51
C PRO A 117 -11.14 6.25 11.11
N PHE A 118 -11.24 4.97 10.75
CA PHE A 118 -11.81 4.50 9.48
C PHE A 118 -13.29 4.90 9.34
N LEU A 119 -14.10 4.67 10.38
CA LEU A 119 -15.53 4.97 10.36
C LEU A 119 -15.81 6.48 10.29
N VAL A 120 -15.12 7.27 11.12
CA VAL A 120 -15.25 8.74 11.12
C VAL A 120 -14.96 9.29 9.73
N VAL A 121 -13.86 8.86 9.12
CA VAL A 121 -13.47 9.34 7.80
C VAL A 121 -14.41 8.83 6.69
N SER A 122 -14.95 7.63 6.82
CA SER A 122 -15.98 7.12 5.90
C SER A 122 -17.26 7.96 5.96
N VAL A 123 -17.70 8.38 7.15
CA VAL A 123 -18.84 9.28 7.33
C VAL A 123 -18.57 10.64 6.69
N ILE A 124 -17.37 11.19 6.87
CA ILE A 124 -16.96 12.45 6.23
C ILE A 124 -17.00 12.31 4.70
N ALA A 125 -16.39 11.26 4.14
CA ALA A 125 -16.39 11.02 2.70
C ALA A 125 -17.81 10.85 2.14
N LEU A 126 -18.69 10.17 2.87
CA LEU A 126 -20.09 10.01 2.51
C LEU A 126 -20.85 11.34 2.57
N ALA A 127 -20.59 12.20 3.56
CA ALA A 127 -21.21 13.52 3.67
C ALA A 127 -20.81 14.44 2.51
N PHE A 128 -19.56 14.39 2.06
CA PHE A 128 -19.08 15.16 0.91
C PHE A 128 -19.62 14.63 -0.43
N THR A 129 -19.60 13.31 -0.63
CA THR A 129 -20.02 12.70 -1.90
C THR A 129 -21.52 12.51 -2.02
N ARG A 130 -22.24 12.48 -0.88
CA ARG A 130 -23.69 12.25 -0.74
C ARG A 130 -24.17 11.03 -1.53
N SER A 131 -23.29 10.05 -1.76
CA SER A 131 -23.57 8.91 -2.63
C SER A 131 -22.63 7.75 -2.36
N LEU A 132 -23.14 6.53 -2.50
CA LEU A 132 -22.34 5.30 -2.50
C LEU A 132 -21.75 4.95 -3.87
N LYS A 133 -21.99 5.78 -4.91
CA LYS A 133 -21.42 5.60 -6.25
C LYS A 133 -19.89 5.43 -6.25
N PRO A 134 -19.09 6.18 -5.46
CA PRO A 134 -17.65 5.96 -5.40
C PRO A 134 -17.27 4.55 -4.94
N ILE A 135 -17.98 3.99 -3.96
CA ILE A 135 -17.73 2.61 -3.48
C ILE A 135 -18.05 1.61 -4.59
N SER A 136 -19.17 1.77 -5.30
CA SER A 136 -19.47 0.92 -6.46
C SER A 136 -18.36 1.01 -7.50
N LYS A 137 -17.87 2.22 -7.80
CA LYS A 137 -16.78 2.45 -8.74
C LYS A 137 -15.47 1.81 -8.29
N PHE A 138 -15.16 1.81 -6.99
CA PHE A 138 -13.99 1.11 -6.43
C PHE A 138 -14.01 -0.38 -6.80
N PHE A 139 -15.13 -1.07 -6.56
CA PHE A 139 -15.26 -2.48 -6.90
C PHE A 139 -15.25 -2.73 -8.41
N THR A 140 -15.91 -1.88 -9.20
CA THR A 140 -15.87 -1.96 -10.68
C THR A 140 -14.43 -1.83 -11.19
N ASN A 141 -13.69 -0.84 -10.71
CA ASN A 141 -12.29 -0.64 -11.09
C ASN A 141 -11.41 -1.86 -10.78
N ILE A 142 -11.59 -2.50 -9.61
CA ILE A 142 -10.85 -3.73 -9.25
C ILE A 142 -11.20 -4.87 -10.19
N TRP A 143 -12.48 -5.00 -10.53
CA TRP A 143 -12.94 -6.06 -11.42
C TRP A 143 -12.38 -5.91 -12.84
N ASP A 144 -12.24 -4.66 -13.28
CA ASP A 144 -11.67 -4.29 -14.58
C ASP A 144 -10.14 -4.43 -14.60
N ASP A 145 -9.45 -4.03 -13.52
CA ASP A 145 -8.00 -4.12 -13.36
C ASP A 145 -7.60 -4.76 -12.02
N TRP A 146 -7.40 -6.07 -12.03
CA TRP A 146 -6.99 -6.86 -10.87
C TRP A 146 -5.65 -6.42 -10.26
N THR A 147 -4.82 -5.67 -10.99
CA THR A 147 -3.57 -5.15 -10.42
C THR A 147 -3.83 -4.12 -9.32
N LEU A 148 -5.00 -3.48 -9.31
CA LEU A 148 -5.44 -2.58 -8.24
C LEU A 148 -5.64 -3.33 -6.92
N LEU A 149 -6.14 -4.57 -6.97
CA LEU A 149 -6.28 -5.39 -5.76
C LEU A 149 -4.90 -5.77 -5.20
N THR A 150 -3.97 -6.23 -6.05
CA THR A 150 -2.59 -6.48 -5.63
C THR A 150 -1.92 -5.21 -5.10
N PHE A 151 -2.14 -4.05 -5.71
CA PHE A 151 -1.61 -2.77 -5.20
C PHE A 151 -2.25 -2.35 -3.88
N GLY A 152 -3.55 -2.62 -3.70
CA GLY A 152 -4.24 -2.47 -2.42
C GLY A 152 -3.62 -3.35 -1.33
N MET A 153 -3.38 -4.62 -1.63
CA MET A 153 -2.71 -5.57 -0.72
C MET A 153 -1.25 -5.15 -0.46
N PHE A 154 -0.56 -4.58 -1.44
CA PHE A 154 0.79 -4.01 -1.25
C PHE A 154 0.80 -2.90 -0.18
N GLY A 155 -0.33 -2.22 -0.01
CA GLY A 155 -0.57 -1.36 1.14
C GLY A 155 -0.26 -2.02 2.48
N PHE A 156 -0.42 -3.34 2.65
CA PHE A 156 -0.15 -4.04 3.90
C PHE A 156 1.35 -4.16 4.24
N MET A 157 2.24 -3.97 3.26
CA MET A 157 3.68 -4.21 3.45
C MET A 157 4.29 -3.49 4.65
N PRO A 158 3.99 -2.21 4.92
CA PRO A 158 4.64 -1.54 6.04
C PRO A 158 4.23 -2.11 7.41
N LEU A 159 3.05 -2.74 7.53
CA LEU A 159 2.68 -3.49 8.72
C LEU A 159 3.47 -4.80 8.83
N LEU A 160 3.67 -5.53 7.72
CA LEU A 160 4.49 -6.73 7.71
C LEU A 160 5.94 -6.43 8.08
N VAL A 161 6.47 -5.30 7.63
CA VAL A 161 7.80 -4.82 8.03
C VAL A 161 7.86 -4.58 9.53
N MET A 162 6.88 -3.86 10.09
CA MET A 162 6.81 -3.59 11.52
C MET A 162 6.76 -4.88 12.36
N ILE A 163 5.96 -5.86 11.94
CA ILE A 163 5.87 -7.16 12.63
C ILE A 163 7.15 -7.98 12.45
N GLY A 164 7.72 -8.00 11.25
CA GLY A 164 8.90 -8.82 10.94
C GLY A 164 10.16 -8.36 11.66
N PHE A 165 10.29 -7.06 11.92
CA PHE A 165 11.40 -6.47 12.66
C PHE A 165 11.09 -6.24 14.14
N ASP A 166 9.96 -6.74 14.63
CA ASP A 166 9.67 -6.66 16.07
C ASP A 166 10.79 -7.33 16.87
N GLU A 167 11.17 -6.70 17.98
CA GLU A 167 12.27 -7.13 18.87
C GLU A 167 13.68 -7.20 18.24
N VAL A 168 13.87 -6.79 16.97
CA VAL A 168 15.22 -6.71 16.36
C VAL A 168 15.97 -5.50 16.93
N ASP A 169 17.30 -5.61 17.07
CA ASP A 169 18.14 -4.47 17.48
C ASP A 169 17.90 -3.24 16.59
N ARG A 170 17.71 -2.08 17.23
CA ARG A 170 17.33 -0.82 16.58
C ARG A 170 18.33 -0.34 15.55
N LEU A 171 19.63 -0.46 15.84
CA LEU A 171 20.66 0.00 14.91
C LEU A 171 20.72 -0.94 13.70
N TYR A 172 20.54 -2.24 13.92
CA TYR A 172 20.44 -3.22 12.85
C TYR A 172 19.21 -2.98 11.96
N SER A 173 18.02 -2.82 12.55
CA SER A 173 16.75 -2.58 11.83
C SER A 173 16.75 -1.26 11.04
N LEU A 174 17.37 -0.19 11.56
CA LEU A 174 17.41 1.14 10.95
C LEU A 174 17.83 1.11 9.47
N TYR A 175 18.91 0.40 9.14
CA TYR A 175 19.40 0.30 7.76
C TYR A 175 18.38 -0.36 6.83
N PHE A 176 17.70 -1.41 7.32
CA PHE A 176 16.68 -2.11 6.55
C PHE A 176 15.41 -1.28 6.41
N MET A 177 15.02 -0.48 7.41
CA MET A 177 13.89 0.44 7.30
C MET A 177 14.10 1.47 6.17
N VAL A 178 15.31 2.00 6.01
CA VAL A 178 15.65 2.88 4.88
C VAL A 178 15.52 2.14 3.54
N ILE A 179 16.12 0.95 3.42
CA ILE A 179 16.07 0.15 2.20
C ILE A 179 14.63 -0.20 1.83
N LEU A 180 13.84 -0.69 2.79
CA LEU A 180 12.44 -1.06 2.60
C LEU A 180 11.58 0.14 2.20
N THR A 181 11.81 1.30 2.82
CA THR A 181 11.11 2.55 2.46
C THR A 181 11.36 2.91 1.00
N LEU A 182 12.61 2.85 0.55
CA LEU A 182 12.99 3.15 -0.83
C LEU A 182 12.43 2.11 -1.81
N LEU A 183 12.50 0.82 -1.49
CA LEU A 183 11.96 -0.26 -2.32
C LEU A 183 10.44 -0.12 -2.48
N MET A 184 9.71 0.08 -1.38
CA MET A 184 8.26 0.21 -1.42
C MET A 184 7.81 1.47 -2.17
N SER A 185 8.45 2.60 -1.89
CA SER A 185 8.16 3.86 -2.57
C SER A 185 8.49 3.78 -4.07
N GLY A 186 9.61 3.17 -4.43
CA GLY A 186 10.01 2.95 -5.82
C GLY A 186 9.06 2.01 -6.57
N ALA A 187 8.58 0.95 -5.93
CA ALA A 187 7.59 0.03 -6.50
C ALA A 187 6.25 0.74 -6.74
N ALA A 188 5.76 1.50 -5.75
CA ALA A 188 4.53 2.29 -5.88
C ALA A 188 4.65 3.36 -6.97
N TRP A 189 5.78 4.07 -7.03
CA TRP A 189 6.08 5.04 -8.08
C TRP A 189 6.04 4.40 -9.47
N SER A 190 6.76 3.28 -9.63
CA SER A 190 6.85 2.55 -10.90
C SER A 190 5.51 2.00 -11.34
N TYR A 191 4.69 1.51 -10.40
CA TYR A 191 3.33 1.05 -10.67
C TYR A 191 2.44 2.18 -11.21
N ILE A 192 2.44 3.35 -10.56
CA ILE A 192 1.61 4.48 -10.99
C ILE A 192 2.06 5.03 -12.35
N ARG A 193 3.37 5.04 -12.62
CA ARG A 193 3.95 5.49 -13.90
C ARG A 193 3.86 4.47 -15.03
N ALA A 194 3.46 3.23 -14.76
CA ALA A 194 3.38 2.20 -15.78
C ALA A 194 2.15 2.36 -16.68
N ASP A 195 2.42 2.63 -17.96
CA ASP A 195 1.42 2.82 -19.02
C ASP A 195 0.68 1.53 -19.40
N THR A 196 1.30 0.37 -19.17
CA THR A 196 0.73 -0.93 -19.55
C THR A 196 0.54 -1.82 -18.33
N GLN A 197 -0.52 -2.63 -18.37
CA GLN A 197 -0.83 -3.59 -17.31
C GLN A 197 0.34 -4.56 -17.05
N ARG A 198 1.06 -5.00 -18.09
CA ARG A 198 2.24 -5.89 -17.92
C ARG A 198 3.34 -5.20 -17.11
N ARG A 199 3.65 -3.94 -17.38
CA ARG A 199 4.65 -3.17 -16.62
C ARG A 199 4.21 -2.97 -15.17
N ARG A 200 2.92 -2.71 -14.92
CA ARG A 200 2.34 -2.65 -13.57
C ARG A 200 2.55 -3.95 -12.80
N ILE A 201 2.25 -5.08 -13.43
CA ILE A 201 2.42 -6.42 -12.85
C ILE A 201 3.88 -6.68 -12.49
N VAL A 202 4.81 -6.39 -13.41
CA VAL A 202 6.25 -6.56 -13.16
C VAL A 202 6.73 -5.66 -12.03
N ALA A 203 6.30 -4.39 -12.00
CA ALA A 203 6.66 -3.45 -10.94
C ALA A 203 6.20 -3.95 -9.55
N LEU A 204 4.96 -4.42 -9.44
CA LEU A 204 4.43 -4.98 -8.19
C LEU A 204 5.12 -6.29 -7.82
N PHE A 205 5.35 -7.18 -8.78
CA PHE A 205 6.01 -8.46 -8.53
C PHE A 205 7.42 -8.27 -7.96
N ILE A 206 8.23 -7.43 -8.61
CA ILE A 206 9.59 -7.13 -8.16
C ILE A 206 9.54 -6.42 -6.80
N GLY A 207 8.69 -5.40 -6.64
CA GLY A 207 8.56 -4.65 -5.40
C GLY A 207 8.15 -5.51 -4.20
N ILE A 208 7.10 -6.32 -4.34
CA ILE A 208 6.62 -7.24 -3.30
C ILE A 208 7.70 -8.28 -2.97
N THR A 209 8.29 -8.91 -3.98
CA THR A 209 9.27 -9.98 -3.77
C THR A 209 10.51 -9.46 -3.05
N LEU A 210 11.07 -8.32 -3.47
CA LEU A 210 12.23 -7.73 -2.83
C LEU A 210 11.92 -7.26 -1.40
N ALA A 211 10.78 -6.60 -1.19
CA ALA A 211 10.42 -6.12 0.13
C ALA A 211 10.15 -7.27 1.12
N ILE A 212 9.46 -8.33 0.69
CA ILE A 212 9.27 -9.54 1.52
C ILE A 212 10.58 -10.26 1.77
N ALA A 213 11.44 -10.40 0.74
CA ALA A 213 12.74 -11.05 0.92
C ALA A 213 13.57 -10.34 1.99
N VAL A 214 13.63 -9.00 1.97
CA VAL A 214 14.33 -8.22 3.02
C VAL A 214 13.63 -8.39 4.38
N THR A 215 12.31 -8.31 4.43
CA THR A 215 11.50 -8.45 5.66
C THR A 215 11.64 -9.82 6.32
N VAL A 216 11.92 -10.86 5.54
CA VAL A 216 12.09 -12.23 6.04
C VAL A 216 13.54 -12.55 6.35
N ILE A 217 14.46 -12.27 5.41
CA ILE A 217 15.86 -12.70 5.50
C ILE A 217 16.58 -11.92 6.60
N ALA A 218 16.43 -10.60 6.69
CA ALA A 218 17.21 -9.81 7.63
C ALA A 218 16.89 -10.15 9.10
N PRO A 219 15.61 -10.19 9.55
CA PRO A 219 15.28 -10.67 10.89
C PRO A 219 15.67 -12.13 11.11
N SER A 220 15.52 -13.01 10.11
CA SER A 220 15.92 -14.42 10.26
C SER A 220 17.41 -14.58 10.51
N LEU A 221 18.27 -13.85 9.79
CA LEU A 221 19.72 -13.87 10.01
C LEU A 221 20.10 -13.31 11.39
N TYR A 222 19.40 -12.27 11.84
CA TYR A 222 19.57 -11.73 13.18
C TYR A 222 19.23 -12.78 14.25
N TRP A 223 18.07 -13.43 14.14
CA TRP A 223 17.62 -14.41 15.13
C TRP A 223 18.31 -15.76 15.05
N GLU A 224 18.78 -16.19 13.89
CA GLU A 224 19.60 -17.40 13.72
C GLU A 224 20.89 -17.29 14.54
N LYS A 225 21.55 -16.12 14.48
CA LYS A 225 22.73 -15.84 15.30
C LYS A 225 22.44 -15.89 16.80
N ASN A 226 21.20 -15.62 17.20
CA ASN A 226 20.76 -15.63 18.59
C ASN A 226 20.11 -16.96 19.04
N GLY A 227 19.83 -17.90 18.12
CA GLY A 227 19.31 -19.24 18.40
C GLY A 227 17.79 -19.40 18.46
N TRP A 228 16.99 -18.47 17.90
CA TRP A 228 15.53 -18.41 18.13
C TRP A 228 14.64 -18.79 16.94
N VAL A 229 15.17 -18.84 15.71
CA VAL A 229 14.34 -18.95 14.49
C VAL A 229 14.87 -20.02 13.54
N PHE A 230 13.95 -20.72 12.87
CA PHE A 230 14.23 -21.62 11.75
C PHE A 230 14.11 -20.86 10.41
N PRO A 231 15.21 -20.51 9.72
CA PRO A 231 15.17 -19.67 8.53
C PRO A 231 14.27 -20.22 7.41
N MET A 232 14.21 -21.55 7.27
CA MET A 232 13.38 -22.22 6.27
C MET A 232 11.88 -21.96 6.48
N GLN A 233 11.40 -21.97 7.72
CA GLN A 233 9.99 -21.72 8.02
C GLN A 233 9.62 -20.27 7.68
N THR A 234 10.46 -19.30 8.06
CA THR A 234 10.24 -17.89 7.73
C THR A 234 10.26 -17.65 6.23
N ALA A 235 11.19 -18.29 5.50
CA ALA A 235 11.26 -18.24 4.04
C ALA A 235 9.98 -18.80 3.38
N MET A 236 9.46 -19.94 3.88
CA MET A 236 8.21 -20.52 3.39
C MET A 236 7.02 -19.57 3.64
N MET A 237 6.91 -18.97 4.82
CA MET A 237 5.87 -17.98 5.11
C MET A 237 5.97 -16.76 4.18
N GLY A 238 7.18 -16.26 3.95
CA GLY A 238 7.44 -15.19 2.98
C GLY A 238 6.94 -15.54 1.57
N ALA A 239 7.28 -16.74 1.08
CA ALA A 239 6.83 -17.21 -0.22
C ALA A 239 5.30 -17.31 -0.31
N ILE A 240 4.64 -17.82 0.74
CA ILE A 240 3.17 -17.89 0.81
C ILE A 240 2.56 -16.49 0.74
N ILE A 241 3.11 -15.51 1.46
CA ILE A 241 2.64 -14.13 1.44
C ILE A 241 2.77 -13.53 0.03
N VAL A 242 3.92 -13.72 -0.65
CA VAL A 242 4.12 -13.25 -2.03
C VAL A 242 3.07 -13.85 -2.97
N LEU A 243 2.87 -15.17 -2.90
CA LEU A 243 1.88 -15.87 -3.73
C LEU A 243 0.46 -15.35 -3.46
N PHE A 244 0.10 -15.16 -2.20
CA PHE A 244 -1.20 -14.64 -1.79
C PHE A 244 -1.44 -13.22 -2.33
N MET A 245 -0.49 -12.30 -2.10
CA MET A 245 -0.58 -10.90 -2.55
C MET A 245 -0.62 -10.78 -4.07
N PHE A 246 0.07 -11.66 -4.79
CA PHE A 246 0.17 -11.62 -6.24
C PHE A 246 -0.93 -12.41 -6.96
N SER A 247 -1.68 -13.26 -6.25
CA SER A 247 -2.76 -14.06 -6.83
C SER A 247 -3.79 -13.26 -7.63
N PRO A 248 -4.21 -12.02 -7.25
CA PRO A 248 -5.14 -11.23 -8.06
C PRO A 248 -4.58 -10.89 -9.45
N ALA A 249 -3.31 -10.47 -9.52
CA ALA A 249 -2.65 -10.11 -10.77
C ALA A 249 -2.56 -11.31 -11.74
N VAL A 250 -2.29 -12.52 -11.21
CA VAL A 250 -2.27 -13.76 -12.00
C VAL A 250 -3.66 -14.09 -12.54
N ILE A 251 -4.70 -14.00 -11.72
CA ILE A 251 -6.09 -14.20 -12.16
C ILE A 251 -6.45 -13.20 -13.27
N GLY A 252 -6.06 -11.93 -13.12
CA GLY A 252 -6.26 -10.89 -14.12
C GLY A 252 -5.60 -11.20 -15.47
N LEU A 253 -4.38 -11.74 -15.46
CA LEU A 253 -3.67 -12.17 -16.67
C LEU A 253 -4.40 -13.33 -17.37
N ILE A 254 -4.80 -14.36 -16.62
CA ILE A 254 -5.49 -15.53 -17.17
C ILE A 254 -6.81 -15.11 -17.84
N ARG A 255 -7.61 -14.27 -17.17
CA ARG A 255 -8.89 -13.75 -17.71
C ARG A 255 -8.73 -12.90 -18.96
N ARG A 256 -7.58 -12.25 -19.14
CA ARG A 256 -7.31 -11.46 -20.34
C ARG A 256 -6.94 -12.35 -21.51
N THR A 257 -6.07 -13.33 -21.29
CA THR A 257 -5.68 -14.30 -22.32
C THR A 257 -6.90 -15.06 -22.86
N ASP A 258 -7.83 -15.49 -22.00
CA ASP A 258 -9.08 -16.15 -22.43
C ASP A 258 -9.95 -15.23 -23.32
N ARG A 259 -10.06 -13.94 -22.97
CA ARG A 259 -10.79 -12.95 -23.77
C ARG A 259 -10.13 -12.70 -25.12
N ASP A 260 -8.81 -12.63 -25.16
CA ASP A 260 -8.06 -12.42 -26.40
C ASP A 260 -8.17 -13.64 -27.33
N ILE A 261 -8.13 -14.87 -26.78
CA ILE A 261 -8.35 -16.11 -27.55
C ILE A 261 -9.76 -16.14 -28.14
N LYS A 262 -10.80 -15.81 -27.35
CA LYS A 262 -12.20 -15.78 -27.84
C LYS A 262 -12.43 -14.77 -28.95
N ARG A 263 -11.67 -13.66 -28.98
CA ARG A 263 -11.74 -12.64 -30.06
C ARG A 263 -11.06 -13.09 -31.35
N LEU A 264 -10.10 -14.01 -31.28
CA LEU A 264 -9.36 -14.55 -32.43
C LEU A 264 -9.97 -15.83 -33.00
N GLY A 265 -10.97 -16.41 -32.31
CA GLY A 265 -11.70 -17.59 -32.81
C GLY A 265 -12.42 -17.30 -34.14
N PRO A 266 -12.63 -18.32 -34.99
CA PRO A 266 -13.25 -18.14 -36.29
C PRO A 266 -14.65 -17.53 -36.15
N GLN A 267 -14.88 -16.42 -36.85
CA GLN A 267 -16.22 -15.85 -37.05
C GLN A 267 -16.96 -16.79 -38.00
N ASN A 268 -17.56 -17.84 -37.45
CA ASN A 268 -18.47 -18.71 -38.18
C ASN A 268 -19.81 -18.03 -38.40
#